data_AF-A0A146K5L9-F1
#
_entry.id   AF-A0A146K5L9-F1
#
_cell.length_a   1.000
_cell.length_b   1.000
_cell.length_c   1.000
_cell.angle_alpha   90.00
_cell.angle_beta   90.00
_cell.angle_gamma   90.00
#
_symmetry.space_group_name_H-M   'P 1'
#
loop_
_entity.id
_entity.type
_entity.pdbx_description
1 polymer ?
#
loop_
_entity_poly.entity_id
_entity_poly.type
_entity_poly.pdbx_seq_one_letter_code
_entity_poly.pdbx_strand_id
1 'polypeptide(L)'
;MTYAENALKYFRQPPHKLSCCQAVIAGVNGVEDPQIPDYAKFGAGKAPEGWCGAAYAAKLLRPDLEDAISKKFTEEAGAVQCKEIRKINKVPCTGCVKLACDLLEAAK
;
A
#
# COMPACT_ATOMS: atom_id res chain seq x y z
N MET A 1 5.95 -1.02 -17.30
CA MET A 1 4.99 -0.52 -16.30
C MET A 1 5.56 -0.85 -14.95
N THR A 2 5.71 0.16 -14.11
CA THR A 2 6.13 0.00 -12.72
C THR A 2 5.01 -0.62 -11.87
N TYR A 3 5.36 -1.18 -10.72
CA TYR A 3 4.37 -1.66 -9.75
C TYR A 3 3.41 -0.55 -9.32
N ALA A 4 3.90 0.68 -9.21
CA ALA A 4 3.10 1.84 -8.83
C ALA A 4 2.06 2.20 -9.91
N GLU A 5 2.46 2.20 -11.19
CA GLU A 5 1.53 2.46 -12.29
C GLU A 5 0.42 1.41 -12.37
N ASN A 6 0.77 0.13 -12.21
CA ASN A 6 -0.21 -0.95 -12.17
C ASN A 6 -1.15 -0.80 -10.97
N ALA A 7 -0.64 -0.53 -9.77
CA ALA A 7 -1.45 -0.36 -8.58
C ALA A 7 -2.45 0.81 -8.73
N LEU A 8 -1.98 1.95 -9.24
CA LEU A 8 -2.81 3.16 -9.41
C LEU A 8 -3.90 2.97 -10.47
N LYS A 9 -3.70 2.10 -11.46
CA LYS A 9 -4.71 1.75 -12.46
C LYS A 9 -5.95 1.11 -11.85
N TYR A 10 -5.80 0.33 -10.78
CA TYR A 10 -6.91 -0.37 -10.11
C TYR A 10 -7.37 0.30 -8.81
N PHE A 11 -6.54 1.16 -8.21
CA PHE A 11 -6.83 1.86 -6.97
C PHE A 11 -8.00 2.82 -7.14
N ARG A 12 -9.13 2.55 -6.46
CA ARG A 12 -10.37 3.35 -6.52
C ARG A 12 -10.95 3.57 -7.94
N GLN A 13 -10.41 2.90 -8.96
CA GLN A 13 -10.89 2.99 -10.34
C GLN A 13 -11.94 1.91 -10.63
N PRO A 14 -13.03 2.20 -11.34
CA PRO A 14 -13.95 1.18 -11.84
C PRO A 14 -13.25 0.27 -12.87
N PRO A 15 -13.61 -1.03 -12.98
CA PRO A 15 -14.67 -1.74 -12.24
C PRO A 15 -14.25 -2.28 -10.86
N HIS A 16 -12.95 -2.35 -10.55
CA HIS A 16 -12.45 -3.07 -9.38
C HIS A 16 -12.55 -2.30 -8.05
N LYS A 17 -12.43 -0.97 -8.08
CA LYS A 17 -12.47 -0.06 -6.91
C LYS A 17 -11.61 -0.57 -5.74
N LEU A 18 -10.39 -1.02 -6.03
CA LEU A 18 -9.52 -1.66 -5.03
C LEU A 18 -9.15 -0.70 -3.91
N SER A 19 -9.05 -1.25 -2.69
CA SER A 19 -8.51 -0.56 -1.53
C SER A 19 -6.99 -0.33 -1.66
N CYS A 20 -6.40 0.47 -0.75
CA CYS A 20 -4.96 0.74 -0.78
C CYS A 20 -4.09 -0.50 -0.58
N CYS A 21 -4.55 -1.48 0.20
CA CYS A 21 -3.84 -2.75 0.40
C CYS A 21 -3.90 -3.60 -0.87
N GLN A 22 -5.10 -3.78 -1.40
CA GLN A 22 -5.36 -4.53 -2.63
C GLN A 22 -4.64 -3.96 -3.85
N ALA A 23 -4.60 -2.63 -3.98
CA ALA A 23 -3.94 -1.98 -5.11
C ALA A 23 -2.44 -2.27 -5.14
N VAL A 24 -1.75 -2.26 -4.00
CA VAL A 24 -0.32 -2.58 -3.93
C VAL A 24 -0.07 -4.03 -4.34
N ILE A 25 -0.88 -4.97 -3.83
CA ILE A 25 -0.77 -6.39 -4.17
C ILE A 25 -1.05 -6.60 -5.66
N ALA A 26 -2.10 -5.98 -6.20
CA ALA A 26 -2.42 -6.01 -7.63
C ALA A 26 -1.30 -5.39 -8.48
N GLY A 27 -0.61 -4.38 -7.96
CA GLY A 27 0.54 -3.76 -8.62
C GLY A 27 1.73 -4.70 -8.76
N VAL A 28 2.01 -5.48 -7.72
CA VAL A 28 3.18 -6.38 -7.64
C VAL A 28 2.90 -7.76 -8.25
N ASN A 29 1.81 -8.41 -7.83
CA ASN A 29 1.45 -9.78 -8.23
C ASN A 29 0.49 -9.84 -9.43
N GLY A 30 -0.14 -8.71 -9.79
CA GLY A 30 -1.19 -8.64 -10.81
C GLY A 30 -2.60 -8.66 -10.21
N VAL A 31 -3.56 -8.04 -10.92
CA VAL A 31 -4.96 -7.88 -10.46
C VAL A 31 -5.73 -9.20 -10.34
N GLU A 32 -5.23 -10.25 -10.97
CA GLU A 32 -5.76 -11.62 -10.96
C GLU A 32 -5.26 -12.45 -9.78
N ASP A 33 -4.42 -11.87 -8.90
CA ASP A 33 -3.98 -12.52 -7.67
C ASP A 33 -5.19 -12.91 -6.79
N PRO A 34 -5.36 -14.21 -6.48
CA PRO A 34 -6.55 -14.73 -5.81
C PRO A 34 -6.67 -14.26 -4.36
N GLN A 35 -5.60 -13.72 -3.77
CA GLN A 35 -5.60 -13.23 -2.40
C GLN A 35 -6.09 -11.77 -2.29
N ILE A 36 -6.11 -11.00 -3.39
CA ILE A 36 -6.65 -9.62 -3.43
C ILE A 36 -8.01 -9.46 -2.72
N PRO A 37 -9.05 -10.30 -2.94
CA PRO A 37 -10.33 -10.15 -2.24
C PRO A 37 -10.20 -10.24 -0.71
N ASP A 38 -9.33 -11.09 -0.17
CA ASP A 38 -9.12 -11.23 1.28
C ASP A 38 -8.56 -9.96 1.92
N TYR A 39 -7.84 -9.14 1.15
CA TYR A 39 -7.23 -7.91 1.62
C TYR A 39 -8.15 -6.69 1.56
N ALA A 40 -9.38 -6.82 1.03
CA ALA A 40 -10.37 -5.74 1.00
C ALA A 40 -10.65 -5.16 2.40
N LYS A 41 -10.61 -6.02 3.43
CA LYS A 41 -10.88 -5.65 4.82
C LYS A 41 -9.79 -4.79 5.47
N PHE A 42 -8.57 -4.77 4.93
CA PHE A 42 -7.44 -4.01 5.50
C PHE A 42 -7.32 -2.58 4.94
N GLY A 43 -8.29 -2.14 4.12
CA GLY A 43 -8.38 -0.76 3.67
C GLY A 43 -8.64 0.24 4.79
N ALA A 44 -8.24 1.50 4.56
CA ALA A 44 -8.57 2.66 5.41
C ALA A 44 -8.11 2.59 6.88
N GLY A 45 -7.01 1.90 7.17
CA GLY A 45 -6.46 1.80 8.54
C GLY A 45 -7.08 0.69 9.37
N LYS A 46 -7.77 -0.26 8.73
CA LYS A 46 -8.23 -1.51 9.33
C LYS A 46 -7.19 -2.64 9.27
N ALA A 47 -6.00 -2.34 8.74
CA ALA A 47 -4.86 -3.24 8.85
C ALA A 47 -4.52 -3.47 10.34
N PRO A 48 -3.92 -4.61 10.69
CA PRO A 48 -3.38 -4.86 12.02
C PRO A 48 -2.55 -3.67 12.50
N GLU A 49 -2.65 -3.36 13.80
CA GLU A 49 -1.93 -2.25 14.44
C GLU A 49 -2.28 -0.85 13.87
N GLY A 50 -3.32 -0.72 13.06
CA GLY A 50 -3.75 0.55 12.47
C GLY A 50 -2.87 1.03 11.31
N TRP A 51 -2.04 0.14 10.75
CA TRP A 51 -1.12 0.47 9.67
C TRP A 51 -1.84 0.97 8.41
N CYS A 52 -1.13 1.75 7.61
CA CYS A 52 -1.56 2.08 6.26
C CYS A 52 -1.69 0.79 5.45
N GLY A 53 -2.83 0.58 4.78
CA GLY A 53 -3.06 -0.63 3.98
C GLY A 53 -1.99 -0.85 2.91
N ALA A 54 -1.42 0.23 2.36
CA ALA A 54 -0.31 0.15 1.40
C ALA A 54 0.99 -0.36 2.04
N ALA A 55 1.37 0.19 3.21
CA ALA A 55 2.54 -0.26 3.95
C ALA A 55 2.38 -1.70 4.44
N TYR A 56 1.18 -2.06 4.91
CA TYR A 56 0.86 -3.42 5.34
C TYR A 56 0.93 -4.42 4.17
N ALA A 57 0.44 -4.05 2.99
CA ALA A 57 0.61 -4.87 1.78
C ALA A 57 2.09 -5.10 1.45
N ALA A 58 2.92 -4.05 1.51
CA ALA A 58 4.35 -4.18 1.28
C ALA A 58 5.01 -5.12 2.31
N LYS A 59 4.66 -4.99 3.59
CA LYS A 59 5.09 -5.89 4.67
C LYS A 59 4.67 -7.34 4.42
N LEU A 60 3.46 -7.58 3.92
CA LEU A 60 2.98 -8.93 3.60
C LEU A 60 3.78 -9.56 2.46
N LEU A 61 4.08 -8.77 1.42
CA LEU A 61 4.83 -9.24 0.26
C LEU A 61 6.32 -9.44 0.58
N ARG A 62 6.87 -8.59 1.44
CA ARG A 62 8.29 -8.60 1.85
C ARG A 62 8.41 -8.33 3.35
N PRO A 63 8.22 -9.34 4.20
CA PRO A 63 8.35 -9.18 5.65
C PRO A 63 9.78 -8.81 6.05
N ASP A 64 10.78 -9.20 5.26
CA ASP A 64 12.20 -8.86 5.48
C ASP A 64 12.49 -7.35 5.38
N LEU A 65 11.59 -6.58 4.76
CA LEU A 65 11.74 -5.14 4.54
C LEU A 65 10.87 -4.30 5.49
N GLU A 66 10.27 -4.91 6.51
CA GLU A 66 9.35 -4.23 7.43
C GLU A 66 9.94 -2.94 8.02
N ASP A 67 11.15 -3.00 8.56
CA ASP A 67 11.86 -1.83 9.11
C ASP A 67 12.09 -0.74 8.06
N ALA A 68 12.51 -1.14 6.85
CA ALA A 68 12.76 -0.21 5.75
C ALA A 68 11.45 0.47 5.30
N ILE A 69 10.36 -0.29 5.19
CA ILE A 69 9.02 0.21 4.85
C ILE A 69 8.56 1.19 5.92
N SER A 70 8.63 0.81 7.19
CA SER A 70 8.23 1.64 8.33
C SER A 70 9.00 2.96 8.34
N LYS A 71 10.32 2.90 8.16
CA LYS A 71 11.19 4.08 8.15
C LYS A 71 10.88 4.99 6.98
N LYS A 72 10.76 4.46 5.75
CA LYS A 72 10.45 5.28 4.57
C LYS A 72 9.06 5.89 4.62
N PHE A 73 8.07 5.17 5.13
CA PHE A 73 6.73 5.72 5.36
C PHE A 73 6.76 6.82 6.42
N THR A 74 7.55 6.67 7.47
CA THR A 74 7.70 7.72 8.48
C THR A 74 8.40 8.96 7.92
N GLU A 75 9.44 8.81 7.10
CA GLU A 75 10.14 9.94 6.46
C GLU A 75 9.24 10.69 5.45
N GLU A 76 8.61 9.97 4.52
CA GLU A 76 7.80 10.58 3.46
C GLU A 76 6.43 11.01 3.97
N ALA A 77 5.69 10.06 4.56
CA ALA A 77 4.31 10.25 4.99
C ALA A 77 4.17 10.86 6.40
N GLY A 78 5.26 10.87 7.17
CA GLY A 78 5.28 11.35 8.56
C GLY A 78 4.86 10.31 9.60
N ALA A 79 4.25 9.19 9.17
CA ALA A 79 3.84 8.08 10.02
C ALA A 79 3.57 6.82 9.19
N VAL A 80 3.45 5.68 9.86
CA VAL A 80 3.07 4.38 9.24
C VAL A 80 1.57 4.11 9.40
N GLN A 81 0.96 4.62 10.46
CA GLN A 81 -0.45 4.41 10.78
C GLN A 81 -1.36 5.26 9.88
N CYS A 82 -2.43 4.66 9.35
CA CYS A 82 -3.30 5.35 8.40
C CYS A 82 -3.98 6.59 9.02
N LYS A 83 -4.33 6.53 10.31
CA LYS A 83 -4.94 7.65 11.04
C LYS A 83 -3.97 8.82 11.16
N GLU A 84 -2.72 8.54 11.54
CA GLU A 84 -1.70 9.59 11.68
C GLU A 84 -1.32 10.19 10.33
N ILE A 85 -1.13 9.38 9.28
CA ILE A 85 -0.88 9.89 7.92
C ILE A 85 -2.02 10.83 7.47
N ARG A 86 -3.27 10.44 7.72
CA ARG A 86 -4.44 11.29 7.40
C ARG A 86 -4.50 12.56 8.23
N LYS A 87 -4.09 12.50 9.50
CA LYS A 87 -4.04 13.65 10.41
C LYS A 87 -2.97 14.64 10.00
N ILE A 88 -1.80 14.15 9.60
CA ILE A 88 -0.69 14.95 9.08
C ILE A 88 -1.08 15.55 7.72
N ASN A 89 -1.84 14.81 6.90
CA ASN A 89 -2.33 15.22 5.58
C ASN A 89 -1.22 15.67 4.61
N LYS A 90 -0.01 15.12 4.79
CA LYS A 90 1.18 15.42 3.97
C LYS A 90 1.18 14.65 2.64
N VAL A 91 0.68 13.41 2.64
CA VAL A 91 0.60 12.57 1.45
C VAL A 91 -0.79 11.94 1.28
N PRO A 92 -1.38 11.99 0.08
CA PRO A 92 -2.64 11.33 -0.19
C PRO A 92 -2.48 9.80 -0.20
N CYS A 93 -3.61 9.08 -0.12
CA CYS A 93 -3.61 7.60 -0.17
C CYS A 93 -2.97 7.06 -1.46
N THR A 94 -3.08 7.78 -2.59
CA THR A 94 -2.38 7.45 -3.85
C THR A 94 -0.86 7.53 -3.70
N GLY A 95 -0.36 8.54 -2.99
CA GLY A 95 1.07 8.67 -2.68
C GLY A 95 1.58 7.53 -1.81
N CYS A 96 0.79 7.10 -0.82
CA CYS A 96 1.12 5.92 0.01
C CYS A 96 1.22 4.63 -0.82
N VAL A 97 0.29 4.43 -1.76
CA VAL A 97 0.30 3.26 -2.67
C VAL A 97 1.55 3.32 -3.56
N LYS A 98 1.84 4.48 -4.16
CA LYS A 98 3.04 4.68 -4.97
C LYS A 98 4.32 4.38 -4.16
N LEU A 99 4.43 4.91 -2.95
CA LEU A 99 5.59 4.72 -2.08
C LEU A 99 5.83 3.24 -1.74
N ALA A 100 4.76 2.52 -1.38
CA ALA A 100 4.85 1.08 -1.12
C ALA A 100 5.34 0.31 -2.36
N CYS A 101 4.76 0.59 -3.53
CA CYS A 101 5.16 -0.06 -4.77
C CYS A 101 6.60 0.27 -5.17
N ASP A 102 7.03 1.51 -5.02
CA ASP A 102 8.40 1.97 -5.33
C ASP A 102 9.43 1.28 -4.44
N LEU A 103 9.15 1.15 -3.13
CA LEU A 103 9.96 0.38 -2.20
C LEU A 103 10.09 -1.10 -2.61
N LEU A 104 8.97 -1.73 -2.98
CA LEU A 104 8.96 -3.13 -3.41
C LEU A 104 9.69 -3.33 -4.73
N GLU A 105 9.62 -2.35 -5.63
CA GLU A 105 10.34 -2.36 -6.90
C GLU A 105 11.84 -2.14 -6.72
N ALA A 106 12.25 -1.23 -5.83
CA ALA A 106 13.64 -0.97 -5.50
C ALA A 106 14.31 -2.15 -4.78
N ALA A 107 13.54 -2.98 -4.10
CA ALA A 107 14.03 -4.16 -3.39
C ALA A 107 13.86 -5.47 -4.16
N LYS A 108 13.57 -5.39 -5.46
CA LYS A 108 13.36 -6.52 -6.37
C LYS A 108 14.63 -7.33 -6.63
#